data_AF-A0A812S5I0-F1
#
_entry.id   AF-A0A812S5I0-F1
#
_cell.length_a   1.000
_cell.length_b   1.000
_cell.length_c   1.000
_cell.angle_alpha   90.00
_cell.angle_beta   90.00
_cell.angle_gamma   90.00
#
_symmetry.space_group_name_H-M   'P 1'
#
loop_
_entity.id
_entity.type
_entity.pdbx_description
1 polymer ?
#
loop_
_entity_poly.entity_id
_entity_poly.type
_entity_poly.pdbx_seq_one_letter_code
_entity_poly.pdbx_strand_id
1 'polypeptide(L)'
;MPASQLAPTSLGHVAVTRGSHAAVTARFEGLASKAWLTCKLSVLLPVDGLPKQAVDELVSALQLQRAAYLLEDVPLESLGHPWFVDVASERKICGLSVGPRGQSALALLGASAPPRLCAQLATPGFQRLGLEEPLPGAAKLQAKLLSGKRHVVVDLPISKTRARRAAKTKEPATSRWQSLTAPLGETISLQAYCDREMEPPYDFAPLQSASSRIHCQKVPVQHRLLRLGQTLRRPPFERLVLEPWQWSDPQDQAAKAAARFSASYGQACEDLLDWLGGLHLEIDIPEGDLGQVSNPGMDTEALLWTMGESLLGPSQIQHALQVCKSAFAKQAEWFLLSIWGAEDAPISHHGGAHGFDTTGAHHAHLLCVRGRSEEREDPRGLLIEGVNALDSAA
;
A
#
# COMPACT_ATOMS: atom_id res chain seq x y z
N MET A 1 13.25 -8.78 -28.93
CA MET A 1 13.79 -8.02 -27.78
C MET A 1 14.05 -9.02 -26.66
N PRO A 2 15.25 -9.05 -26.04
CA PRO A 2 15.45 -9.89 -24.87
C PRO A 2 14.55 -9.38 -23.74
N ALA A 3 13.96 -10.30 -22.98
CA ALA A 3 13.14 -9.98 -21.81
C ALA A 3 13.90 -9.00 -20.91
N SER A 4 13.34 -7.82 -20.65
CA SER A 4 13.91 -6.87 -19.70
C SER A 4 14.09 -7.58 -18.37
N GLN A 5 15.32 -7.73 -17.90
CA GLN A 5 15.63 -8.35 -16.63
C GLN A 5 15.04 -7.49 -15.50
N LEU A 6 13.86 -7.88 -15.02
CA LEU A 6 13.25 -7.38 -13.79
C LEU A 6 13.95 -8.08 -12.63
N ALA A 7 15.15 -7.64 -12.25
CA ALA A 7 15.81 -8.13 -11.05
C ALA A 7 15.55 -7.13 -9.91
N PRO A 8 14.67 -7.43 -8.95
CA PRO A 8 14.51 -6.58 -7.77
C PRO A 8 15.83 -6.56 -6.99
N THR A 9 16.30 -5.36 -6.64
CA THR A 9 17.47 -5.18 -5.77
C THR A 9 17.00 -4.63 -4.44
N SER A 10 17.44 -5.22 -3.33
CA SER A 10 17.17 -4.73 -1.98
C SER A 10 18.17 -3.65 -1.60
N LEU A 11 17.67 -2.48 -1.19
CA LEU A 11 18.42 -1.37 -0.62
C LEU A 11 17.90 -1.15 0.80
N GLY A 12 18.50 -1.83 1.78
CA GLY A 12 18.00 -1.82 3.15
C GLY A 12 16.58 -2.37 3.26
N HIS A 13 15.61 -1.48 3.57
CA HIS A 13 14.20 -1.80 3.76
C HIS A 13 13.33 -1.54 2.51
N VAL A 14 13.92 -1.23 1.35
CA VAL A 14 13.18 -1.04 0.07
C VAL A 14 13.69 -1.96 -1.03
N ALA A 15 12.78 -2.46 -1.86
CA ALA A 15 13.07 -3.19 -3.08
C ALA A 15 12.87 -2.25 -4.27
N VAL A 16 13.82 -2.25 -5.19
CA VAL A 16 13.79 -1.39 -6.37
C VAL A 16 13.73 -2.25 -7.62
N THR A 17 12.75 -1.97 -8.47
CA THR A 17 12.56 -2.61 -9.77
C THR A 17 12.57 -1.56 -10.87
N ARG A 18 13.42 -1.74 -11.88
CA ARG A 18 13.49 -0.87 -13.07
C ARG A 18 13.22 -1.66 -14.33
N GLY A 19 12.66 -1.03 -15.35
CA GLY A 19 12.43 -1.72 -16.63
C GLY A 19 11.71 -0.87 -17.66
N SER A 20 11.14 -1.53 -18.66
CA SER A 20 10.17 -0.88 -19.54
C SER A 20 8.96 -0.43 -18.73
N HIS A 21 8.34 0.67 -19.15
CA HIS A 21 7.11 1.18 -18.56
C HIS A 21 6.04 0.07 -18.42
N ALA A 22 5.84 -0.73 -19.47
CA ALA A 22 4.87 -1.83 -19.46
C ALA A 22 5.15 -2.89 -18.39
N ALA A 23 6.42 -3.29 -18.22
CA ALA A 23 6.79 -4.31 -17.26
C ALA A 23 6.67 -3.82 -15.80
N VAL A 24 7.11 -2.59 -15.55
CA VAL A 24 7.08 -2.00 -14.20
C VAL A 24 5.66 -1.64 -13.78
N THR A 25 4.85 -1.10 -14.69
CA THR A 25 3.42 -0.83 -14.43
C THR A 25 2.65 -2.13 -14.16
N ALA A 26 2.89 -3.20 -14.92
CA ALA A 26 2.27 -4.50 -14.66
C ALA A 26 2.63 -5.06 -13.26
N ARG A 27 3.89 -4.88 -12.82
CA ARG A 27 4.30 -5.23 -11.45
C ARG A 27 3.55 -4.41 -10.41
N PHE A 28 3.47 -3.09 -10.60
CA PHE A 28 2.72 -2.22 -9.70
C PHE A 28 1.21 -2.54 -9.71
N GLU A 29 0.60 -2.88 -10.84
CA GLU A 29 -0.80 -3.35 -10.92
C GLU A 29 -1.03 -4.59 -10.06
N GLY A 30 -0.07 -5.54 -10.08
CA GLY A 30 -0.08 -6.71 -9.21
C GLY A 30 -0.03 -6.35 -7.72
N LEU A 31 0.78 -5.36 -7.34
CA LEU A 31 0.85 -4.86 -5.96
C LEU A 31 -0.43 -4.12 -5.56
N ALA A 32 -0.90 -3.20 -6.41
CA ALA A 32 -2.11 -2.40 -6.20
C ALA A 32 -3.34 -3.28 -5.98
N SER A 33 -3.43 -4.44 -6.68
CA SER A 33 -4.52 -5.41 -6.50
C SER A 33 -4.61 -6.03 -5.10
N LYS A 34 -3.52 -5.95 -4.33
CA LYS A 34 -3.39 -6.48 -2.97
C LYS A 34 -3.22 -5.39 -1.92
N ALA A 35 -3.27 -4.12 -2.33
CA ALA A 35 -3.08 -2.97 -1.44
C ALA A 35 -4.37 -2.65 -0.66
N TRP A 36 -4.88 -3.63 0.08
CA TRP A 36 -6.20 -3.59 0.72
C TRP A 36 -6.32 -2.61 1.88
N LEU A 37 -5.20 -2.20 2.47
CA LEU A 37 -5.14 -1.38 3.70
C LEU A 37 -4.34 -0.09 3.42
N THR A 38 -4.64 0.57 2.31
CA THR A 38 -4.01 1.83 1.90
C THR A 38 -4.70 2.99 2.60
N CYS A 39 -3.96 3.93 3.19
CA CYS A 39 -4.50 5.09 3.90
C CYS A 39 -4.27 6.42 3.16
N LYS A 40 -3.35 6.42 2.19
CA LYS A 40 -3.05 7.57 1.35
C LYS A 40 -2.62 7.12 -0.03
N LEU A 41 -3.03 7.89 -1.03
CA LEU A 41 -2.71 7.76 -2.43
C LEU A 41 -2.31 9.15 -2.93
N SER A 42 -1.25 9.23 -3.74
CA SER A 42 -0.88 10.48 -4.39
C SER A 42 -0.46 10.28 -5.83
N VAL A 43 -0.69 11.31 -6.61
CA VAL A 43 -0.32 11.43 -8.00
C VAL A 43 0.42 12.76 -8.14
N LEU A 44 1.63 12.70 -8.68
CA LEU A 44 2.39 13.87 -9.09
C LEU A 44 2.57 13.81 -10.61
N LEU A 45 2.06 14.83 -11.29
CA LEU A 45 2.06 14.93 -12.75
C LEU A 45 2.60 16.29 -13.19
N PRO A 46 3.54 16.35 -14.16
CA PRO A 46 3.88 17.60 -14.81
C PRO A 46 2.66 18.10 -15.59
N VAL A 47 2.35 19.39 -15.46
CA VAL A 47 1.23 20.02 -16.18
C VAL A 47 1.70 21.01 -17.24
N ASP A 48 2.98 21.33 -17.28
CA ASP A 48 3.54 22.16 -18.34
C ASP A 48 3.37 21.52 -19.71
N GLY A 49 2.94 22.34 -20.67
CA GLY A 49 2.66 21.88 -22.03
C GLY A 49 1.32 21.14 -22.18
N LEU A 50 0.60 20.84 -21.09
CA LEU A 50 -0.77 20.35 -21.17
C LEU A 50 -1.77 21.51 -21.29
N PRO A 51 -2.76 21.44 -22.20
CA PRO A 51 -3.87 22.40 -22.20
C PRO A 51 -4.60 22.35 -20.85
N LYS A 52 -5.06 23.51 -20.35
CA LYS A 52 -5.81 23.60 -19.08
C LYS A 52 -6.98 22.61 -19.01
N GLN A 53 -7.71 22.44 -20.11
CA GLN A 53 -8.80 21.47 -20.20
C GLN A 53 -8.33 20.02 -19.93
N ALA A 54 -7.15 19.63 -20.41
CA ALA A 54 -6.60 18.31 -20.16
C ALA A 54 -6.25 18.13 -18.67
N VAL A 55 -5.74 19.18 -18.01
CA VAL A 55 -5.48 19.16 -16.56
C VAL A 55 -6.80 19.03 -15.79
N ASP A 56 -7.83 19.80 -16.15
CA ASP A 56 -9.16 19.74 -15.52
C ASP A 56 -9.82 18.36 -15.71
N GLU A 57 -9.68 17.74 -16.89
CA GLU A 57 -10.12 16.37 -17.17
C GLU A 57 -9.39 15.35 -16.30
N LEU A 58 -8.07 15.49 -16.11
CA LEU A 58 -7.27 14.60 -15.27
C LEU A 58 -7.65 14.72 -13.80
N VAL A 59 -7.81 15.94 -13.28
CA VAL A 59 -8.27 16.18 -11.91
C VAL A 59 -9.66 15.57 -11.71
N SER A 60 -10.58 15.80 -12.65
CA SER A 60 -11.93 15.23 -12.60
C SER A 60 -11.91 13.70 -12.65
N ALA A 61 -11.01 13.12 -13.45
CA ALA A 61 -10.85 11.67 -13.49
C ALA A 61 -10.29 11.11 -12.18
N LEU A 62 -9.34 11.81 -11.52
CA LEU A 62 -8.80 11.39 -10.22
C LEU A 62 -9.82 11.51 -9.08
N GLN A 63 -10.89 12.30 -9.23
CA GLN A 63 -11.93 12.49 -8.22
C GLN A 63 -12.86 11.28 -8.01
N LEU A 64 -12.52 10.07 -8.48
CA LEU A 64 -13.29 8.87 -8.16
C LEU A 64 -13.28 8.59 -6.65
N GLN A 65 -14.26 9.17 -5.94
CA GLN A 65 -14.49 8.95 -4.53
C GLN A 65 -15.37 7.73 -4.35
N ARG A 66 -14.84 6.74 -3.63
CA ARG A 66 -15.67 5.65 -3.10
C ARG A 66 -16.10 5.99 -1.69
N ALA A 67 -17.27 5.48 -1.31
CA ALA A 67 -17.75 5.59 0.04
C ALA A 67 -16.77 4.88 0.98
N ALA A 68 -16.19 5.65 1.89
CA ALA A 68 -15.50 5.11 3.04
C ALA A 68 -16.46 5.15 4.24
N TYR A 69 -16.25 4.25 5.18
CA TYR A 69 -17.11 4.08 6.33
C TYR A 69 -16.31 4.07 7.61
N LEU A 70 -16.91 4.59 8.67
CA LEU A 70 -16.56 4.32 10.05
C LEU A 70 -17.69 3.47 10.65
N LEU A 71 -17.37 2.23 10.98
CA LEU A 71 -18.27 1.29 11.64
C LEU A 71 -17.92 1.30 13.12
N GLU A 72 -18.80 1.81 13.98
CA GLU A 72 -18.57 1.87 15.44
C GLU A 72 -19.37 0.77 16.14
N ASP A 73 -18.87 0.35 17.30
CA ASP A 73 -19.50 -0.65 18.17
C ASP A 73 -19.81 -1.99 17.48
N VAL A 74 -19.00 -2.39 16.50
CA VAL A 74 -19.18 -3.65 15.78
C VAL A 74 -18.91 -4.81 16.73
N PRO A 75 -19.91 -5.68 17.03
CA PRO A 75 -19.65 -6.86 17.85
C PRO A 75 -18.64 -7.74 17.13
N LEU A 76 -17.56 -8.10 17.81
CA LEU A 76 -16.46 -8.84 17.19
C LEU A 76 -16.93 -10.20 16.62
N GLU A 77 -17.92 -10.81 17.27
CA GLU A 77 -18.59 -12.04 16.84
C GLU A 77 -19.43 -11.89 15.55
N SER A 78 -19.80 -10.67 15.17
CA SER A 78 -20.50 -10.44 13.91
C SER A 78 -19.55 -10.59 12.72
N LEU A 79 -18.25 -10.31 12.90
CA LEU A 79 -17.26 -10.39 11.82
C LEU A 79 -17.03 -11.82 11.33
N GLY A 80 -17.19 -12.83 12.20
CA GLY A 80 -17.07 -14.24 11.84
C GLY A 80 -18.38 -14.91 11.47
N HIS A 81 -19.51 -14.21 11.59
CA HIS A 81 -20.83 -14.81 11.37
C HIS A 81 -21.10 -15.03 9.88
N PRO A 82 -21.62 -16.20 9.44
CA PRO A 82 -21.86 -16.50 8.03
C PRO A 82 -22.55 -15.40 7.22
N TRP A 83 -23.65 -14.81 7.72
CA TRP A 83 -24.34 -13.71 7.03
C TRP A 83 -23.43 -12.52 6.74
N PHE A 84 -22.47 -12.19 7.61
CA PHE A 84 -21.56 -11.08 7.37
C PHE A 84 -20.44 -11.48 6.43
N VAL A 85 -19.92 -12.69 6.58
CA VAL A 85 -18.86 -13.22 5.72
C VAL A 85 -19.31 -13.29 4.27
N ASP A 86 -20.55 -13.73 4.02
CA ASP A 86 -21.13 -13.78 2.68
C ASP A 86 -21.19 -12.38 2.07
N VAL A 87 -21.72 -11.40 2.82
CA VAL A 87 -21.78 -9.99 2.40
C VAL A 87 -20.37 -9.40 2.20
N ALA A 88 -19.45 -9.66 3.12
CA ALA A 88 -18.09 -9.14 3.07
C ALA A 88 -17.35 -9.68 1.85
N SER A 89 -17.58 -10.94 1.48
CA SER A 89 -17.07 -11.52 0.24
C SER A 89 -17.73 -10.89 -0.99
N GLU A 90 -19.06 -10.84 -1.02
CA GLU A 90 -19.85 -10.37 -2.17
C GLU A 90 -19.58 -8.89 -2.50
N ARG A 91 -19.47 -8.05 -1.47
CA ARG A 91 -19.23 -6.61 -1.58
C ARG A 91 -17.74 -6.25 -1.50
N LYS A 92 -16.85 -7.25 -1.31
CA LYS A 92 -15.42 -7.07 -1.10
C LYS A 92 -15.13 -6.04 0.00
N ILE A 93 -15.76 -6.23 1.16
CA ILE A 93 -15.63 -5.32 2.31
C ILE A 93 -14.28 -5.56 2.96
N CYS A 94 -13.45 -4.53 2.95
CA CYS A 94 -12.23 -4.53 3.73
C CYS A 94 -12.35 -3.51 4.85
N GLY A 95 -11.69 -3.77 5.97
CA GLY A 95 -11.65 -2.82 7.07
C GLY A 95 -10.45 -3.02 7.98
N LEU A 96 -10.14 -1.97 8.74
CA LEU A 96 -9.06 -1.90 9.70
C LEU A 96 -9.60 -1.32 11.00
N SER A 97 -9.23 -1.94 12.11
CA SER A 97 -9.60 -1.48 13.44
C SER A 97 -9.06 -0.09 13.74
N VAL A 98 -9.91 0.76 14.31
CA VAL A 98 -9.53 2.07 14.84
C VAL A 98 -9.21 1.91 16.32
N GLY A 99 -7.99 2.26 16.71
CA GLY A 99 -7.55 2.19 18.10
C GLY A 99 -6.25 2.93 18.34
N PRO A 100 -5.79 3.01 19.60
CA PRO A 100 -4.51 3.62 19.92
C PRO A 100 -3.36 2.88 19.23
N ARG A 101 -2.42 3.65 18.64
CA ARG A 101 -1.24 3.08 17.97
C ARG A 101 -0.48 2.14 18.90
N GLY A 102 0.05 1.05 18.33
CA GLY A 102 0.83 0.09 19.10
C GLY A 102 -0.02 -0.81 20.02
N GLN A 103 -1.35 -0.81 19.93
CA GLN A 103 -2.21 -1.81 20.59
C GLN A 103 -2.52 -3.01 19.67
N SER A 104 -3.56 -3.78 19.98
CA SER A 104 -4.00 -4.87 19.11
C SER A 104 -4.70 -4.27 17.89
N ALA A 105 -4.36 -4.78 16.71
CA ALA A 105 -4.95 -4.34 15.44
C ALA A 105 -5.66 -5.52 14.77
N LEU A 106 -6.75 -5.24 14.06
CA LEU A 106 -7.54 -6.21 13.33
C LEU A 106 -7.85 -5.68 11.94
N ALA A 107 -7.71 -6.51 10.93
CA ALA A 107 -8.08 -6.21 9.56
C ALA A 107 -9.00 -7.30 9.00
N LEU A 108 -10.08 -6.87 8.36
CA LEU A 108 -10.95 -7.71 7.55
C LEU A 108 -10.57 -7.55 6.08
N LEU A 109 -10.38 -8.66 5.38
CA LEU A 109 -10.03 -8.70 3.96
C LEU A 109 -11.13 -9.46 3.21
N GLY A 110 -12.26 -8.79 2.96
CA GLY A 110 -13.38 -9.38 2.20
C GLY A 110 -13.05 -9.62 0.72
N ALA A 111 -12.05 -8.91 0.18
CA ALA A 111 -11.58 -9.09 -1.19
C ALA A 111 -10.74 -10.36 -1.41
N SER A 112 -10.28 -11.05 -0.35
CA SER A 112 -9.58 -12.31 -0.49
C SER A 112 -10.55 -13.48 -0.72
N ALA A 113 -10.07 -14.54 -1.38
CA ALA A 113 -10.84 -15.77 -1.58
C ALA A 113 -10.10 -16.95 -0.90
N PRO A 114 -10.62 -17.48 0.24
CA PRO A 114 -11.77 -16.98 1.01
C PRO A 114 -11.49 -15.63 1.71
N PRO A 115 -12.51 -14.91 2.20
CA PRO A 115 -12.33 -13.72 3.04
C PRO A 115 -11.46 -14.04 4.26
N ARG A 116 -10.66 -13.09 4.71
CA ARG A 116 -9.74 -13.30 5.84
C ARG A 116 -9.92 -12.28 6.94
N LEU A 117 -9.73 -12.75 8.17
CA LEU A 117 -9.47 -11.89 9.31
C LEU A 117 -7.99 -11.99 9.68
N CYS A 118 -7.31 -10.85 9.68
CA CYS A 118 -5.93 -10.71 10.11
C CYS A 118 -5.91 -9.95 11.43
N ALA A 119 -5.11 -10.36 12.40
CA ALA A 119 -5.01 -9.66 13.67
C ALA A 119 -3.59 -9.68 14.21
N GLN A 120 -3.17 -8.57 14.81
CA GLN A 120 -2.00 -8.45 15.66
C GLN A 120 -2.50 -8.27 17.09
N LEU A 121 -2.27 -9.24 17.96
CA LEU A 121 -2.88 -9.29 19.29
C LEU A 121 -1.84 -9.34 20.40
N ALA A 122 -2.05 -8.60 21.49
CA ALA A 122 -1.31 -8.84 22.73
C ALA A 122 -1.63 -10.24 23.29
N THR A 123 -0.71 -10.82 24.07
CA THR A 123 -0.87 -12.20 24.60
C THR A 123 -2.21 -12.45 25.31
N PRO A 124 -2.74 -11.54 26.18
CA PRO A 124 -4.07 -11.71 26.76
C PRO A 124 -5.18 -11.74 25.72
N GLY A 125 -5.16 -10.84 24.73
CA GLY A 125 -6.14 -10.81 23.64
C GLY A 125 -6.07 -12.05 22.75
N PHE A 126 -4.86 -12.55 22.45
CA PHE A 126 -4.65 -13.80 21.72
C PHE A 126 -5.23 -15.01 22.47
N GLN A 127 -4.97 -15.10 23.78
CA GLN A 127 -5.48 -16.19 24.61
C GLN A 127 -7.01 -16.15 24.72
N ARG A 128 -7.61 -14.96 24.78
CA ARG A 128 -9.07 -14.77 24.80
C ARG A 128 -9.73 -15.12 23.46
N LEU A 129 -9.15 -14.67 22.34
CA LEU A 129 -9.74 -14.87 21.01
C LEU A 129 -9.56 -16.29 20.46
N GLY A 130 -8.69 -17.12 21.06
CA GLY A 130 -8.60 -18.54 20.71
C GLY A 130 -8.21 -18.82 19.25
N LEU A 131 -7.45 -17.92 18.65
CA LEU A 131 -7.07 -18.04 17.24
C LEU A 131 -5.74 -18.81 17.13
N GLU A 132 -5.74 -20.11 17.44
CA GLU A 132 -4.56 -20.96 17.21
C GLU A 132 -4.51 -21.43 15.75
N GLU A 133 -3.65 -20.79 14.95
CA GLU A 133 -2.51 -21.41 14.26
C GLU A 133 -1.56 -20.27 13.83
N PRO A 134 -0.26 -20.30 14.20
CA PRO A 134 0.69 -19.33 13.67
C PRO A 134 0.75 -19.47 12.15
N LEU A 135 0.74 -18.34 11.43
CA LEU A 135 1.18 -18.32 10.02
C LEU A 135 2.47 -19.13 9.88
N PRO A 136 2.69 -19.89 8.79
CA PRO A 136 4.00 -20.47 8.51
C PRO A 136 5.07 -19.36 8.59
N GLY A 137 5.99 -19.46 9.56
CA GLY A 137 6.98 -18.41 9.86
C GLY A 137 6.69 -17.53 11.08
N ALA A 138 5.52 -17.62 11.74
CA ALA A 138 5.19 -16.76 12.88
C ALA A 138 6.09 -16.98 14.12
N ALA A 139 6.68 -18.17 14.26
CA ALA A 139 7.69 -18.44 15.28
C ALA A 139 9.00 -17.67 15.03
N LYS A 140 9.37 -17.44 13.75
CA LYS A 140 10.48 -16.55 13.38
C LYS A 140 10.10 -15.07 13.57
N LEU A 141 8.83 -14.72 13.34
CA LEU A 141 8.27 -13.38 13.65
C LEU A 141 8.32 -13.06 15.14
N GLN A 142 7.97 -14.00 16.03
CA GLN A 142 7.85 -13.71 17.46
C GLN A 142 9.18 -13.32 18.13
N ALA A 143 10.31 -13.79 17.60
CA ALA A 143 11.64 -13.39 18.05
C ALA A 143 12.10 -12.03 17.49
N LYS A 144 11.48 -11.54 16.41
CA LYS A 144 11.88 -10.33 15.67
C LYS A 144 10.93 -9.14 15.87
N LEU A 145 9.65 -9.41 16.08
CA LEU A 145 8.65 -8.42 16.46
C LEU A 145 8.88 -8.06 17.92
N LEU A 146 9.54 -6.93 18.16
CA LEU A 146 9.91 -6.36 19.47
C LEU A 146 8.74 -6.11 20.45
N SER A 147 7.54 -6.62 20.20
CA SER A 147 6.31 -6.20 20.87
C SER A 147 5.60 -7.27 21.72
N GLY A 148 6.08 -8.53 21.77
CA GLY A 148 5.40 -9.60 22.52
C GLY A 148 3.97 -9.90 22.04
N LYS A 149 3.63 -9.44 20.83
CA LYS A 149 2.34 -9.64 20.16
C LYS A 149 2.39 -10.83 19.21
N ARG A 150 1.22 -11.39 18.91
CA ARG A 150 1.04 -12.54 18.02
C ARG A 150 0.26 -12.11 16.77
N HIS A 151 0.73 -12.54 15.60
CA HIS A 151 0.03 -12.35 14.34
C HIS A 151 -0.82 -13.58 14.04
N VAL A 152 -2.05 -13.34 13.65
CA VAL A 152 -3.05 -14.36 13.38
C VAL A 152 -3.70 -14.05 12.04
N VAL A 153 -3.85 -15.06 11.20
CA VAL A 153 -4.68 -14.99 9.99
C VAL A 153 -5.66 -16.15 10.01
N VAL A 154 -6.94 -15.86 9.78
CA VAL A 154 -8.01 -16.84 9.77
C VAL A 154 -8.85 -16.66 8.53
N ASP A 155 -9.01 -17.72 7.76
CA ASP A 155 -9.99 -17.78 6.67
C ASP A 155 -11.42 -17.82 7.24
N LEU A 156 -12.32 -17.07 6.62
CA LEU A 156 -13.73 -16.96 6.96
C LEU A 156 -14.61 -17.64 5.89
N PRO A 157 -15.70 -18.33 6.28
CA PRO A 157 -16.14 -18.55 7.65
C PRO A 157 -15.26 -19.59 8.36
N ILE A 158 -15.16 -19.49 9.69
CA ILE A 158 -14.37 -20.44 10.48
C ILE A 158 -14.90 -21.87 10.26
N SER A 159 -14.03 -22.81 9.89
CA SER A 159 -14.45 -24.16 9.47
C SER A 159 -15.28 -24.90 10.55
N LYS A 160 -16.30 -25.66 10.11
CA LYS A 160 -17.18 -26.48 10.99
C LYS A 160 -16.38 -27.50 11.82
N THR A 161 -15.26 -28.00 11.30
CA THR A 161 -14.36 -28.91 12.01
C THR A 161 -13.66 -28.22 13.17
N ARG A 162 -13.29 -26.94 13.02
CA ARG A 162 -12.71 -26.09 14.07
C ARG A 162 -13.74 -25.82 15.18
N ALA A 163 -14.96 -25.46 14.80
CA ALA A 163 -16.08 -25.28 15.75
C ALA A 163 -16.42 -26.56 16.55
N ARG A 164 -16.36 -27.75 15.91
CA ARG A 164 -16.63 -29.04 16.58
C ARG A 164 -15.53 -29.48 17.55
N ARG A 165 -14.26 -29.14 17.31
CA ARG A 165 -13.15 -29.43 18.24
C ARG A 165 -13.24 -28.59 19.51
N ALA A 166 -13.63 -27.32 19.37
CA ALA A 166 -13.89 -26.40 20.50
C ALA A 166 -14.91 -26.98 21.51
N ALA A 167 -15.97 -27.60 21.00
CA ALA A 167 -17.09 -28.08 21.80
C ALA A 167 -16.84 -29.43 22.51
N LYS A 168 -15.78 -30.17 22.17
CA LYS A 168 -15.53 -31.54 22.65
C LYS A 168 -14.60 -31.66 23.86
N THR A 169 -13.81 -30.64 24.19
CA THR A 169 -12.88 -30.65 25.33
C THR A 169 -13.60 -30.34 26.64
N LYS A 170 -13.71 -31.33 27.55
CA LYS A 170 -14.33 -31.24 28.89
C LYS A 170 -13.34 -30.88 30.02
N GLU A 171 -12.34 -30.03 29.78
CA GLU A 171 -11.43 -29.55 30.83
C GLU A 171 -11.65 -28.06 31.14
N PRO A 172 -11.64 -27.65 32.44
CA PRO A 172 -11.73 -26.26 32.84
C PRO A 172 -10.33 -25.61 32.79
N ALA A 173 -9.79 -25.44 31.59
CA ALA A 173 -8.69 -24.53 31.33
C ALA A 173 -8.71 -24.17 29.83
N THR A 174 -9.08 -22.93 29.52
CA THR A 174 -8.86 -22.33 28.20
C THR A 174 -9.53 -23.09 27.04
N SER A 175 -10.85 -22.93 26.89
CA SER A 175 -11.54 -23.21 25.63
C SER A 175 -11.10 -22.19 24.56
N ARG A 176 -9.86 -22.33 24.08
CA ARG A 176 -9.12 -21.49 23.11
C ARG A 176 -9.66 -21.58 21.68
N TRP A 177 -10.95 -21.84 21.51
CA TRP A 177 -11.56 -22.06 20.20
C TRP A 177 -12.97 -21.48 20.14
N GLN A 178 -13.35 -20.63 21.11
CA GLN A 178 -14.61 -19.89 21.02
C GLN A 178 -14.48 -18.92 19.86
N SER A 179 -15.17 -19.32 18.80
CA SER A 179 -15.22 -18.69 17.51
C SER A 179 -15.55 -17.21 17.67
N LEU A 180 -15.10 -16.41 16.70
CA LEU A 180 -15.64 -15.10 16.37
C LEU A 180 -17.15 -15.17 15.99
N THR A 181 -17.93 -16.05 16.61
CA THR A 181 -19.37 -16.25 16.43
C THR A 181 -20.07 -16.55 17.76
N ALA A 182 -19.35 -16.67 18.88
CA ALA A 182 -19.93 -16.72 20.22
C ALA A 182 -19.98 -15.29 20.78
N PRO A 183 -21.03 -14.88 21.51
CA PRO A 183 -21.13 -13.52 22.01
C PRO A 183 -19.98 -13.23 22.98
N LEU A 184 -19.06 -12.35 22.56
CA LEU A 184 -17.89 -11.97 23.36
C LEU A 184 -18.22 -10.76 24.24
N GLY A 185 -19.25 -9.99 23.88
CA GLY A 185 -19.56 -8.71 24.52
C GLY A 185 -18.49 -7.63 24.24
N GLU A 186 -17.54 -7.91 23.35
CA GLU A 186 -16.50 -7.00 22.91
C GLU A 186 -16.92 -6.34 21.59
N THR A 187 -16.81 -5.03 21.53
CA THR A 187 -17.05 -4.26 20.30
C THR A 187 -15.76 -3.65 19.77
N ILE A 188 -15.73 -3.41 18.46
CA ILE A 188 -14.61 -2.78 17.77
C ILE A 188 -15.12 -1.68 16.85
N SER A 189 -14.30 -0.66 16.63
CA SER A 189 -14.53 0.33 15.58
C SER A 189 -13.65 0.01 14.37
N LEU A 190 -14.18 0.09 13.16
CA LEU A 190 -13.47 -0.19 11.91
C LEU A 190 -13.57 1.01 10.96
N GLN A 191 -12.46 1.44 10.37
CA GLN A 191 -12.51 2.10 9.07
C GLN A 191 -12.73 1.02 8.01
N ALA A 192 -13.60 1.27 7.03
CA ALA A 192 -13.93 0.28 6.01
C ALA A 192 -14.23 0.90 4.65
N TYR A 193 -14.15 0.10 3.60
CA TYR A 193 -14.66 0.42 2.26
C TYR A 193 -15.28 -0.83 1.62
N CYS A 194 -16.07 -0.61 0.59
CA CYS A 194 -16.61 -1.67 -0.27
C CYS A 194 -15.98 -1.55 -1.66
N ASP A 195 -15.27 -2.57 -2.12
CA ASP A 195 -14.49 -2.50 -3.37
C ASP A 195 -15.30 -2.86 -4.64
N ARG A 196 -16.60 -3.13 -4.50
CA ARG A 196 -17.46 -3.45 -5.65
C ARG A 196 -17.77 -2.18 -6.47
N GLU A 197 -17.51 -2.25 -7.77
CA GLU A 197 -17.64 -1.10 -8.68
C GLU A 197 -19.11 -0.71 -8.90
N MET A 198 -19.37 0.61 -9.00
CA MET A 198 -20.62 1.20 -9.48
C MET A 198 -21.89 0.91 -8.66
N GLU A 199 -21.76 0.44 -7.43
CA GLU A 199 -22.90 0.23 -6.55
C GLU A 199 -23.14 1.45 -5.64
N PRO A 200 -24.41 1.71 -5.26
CA PRO A 200 -24.70 2.73 -4.25
C PRO A 200 -23.98 2.39 -2.93
N PRO A 201 -23.77 3.39 -2.04
CA PRO A 201 -23.23 3.14 -0.72
C PRO A 201 -23.96 1.98 -0.02
N TYR A 202 -23.19 1.05 0.54
CA TYR A 202 -23.74 -0.09 1.26
C TYR A 202 -24.18 0.35 2.66
N ASP A 203 -25.37 -0.08 3.07
CA ASP A 203 -25.99 0.36 4.33
C ASP A 203 -25.54 -0.45 5.56
N PHE A 204 -24.85 -1.57 5.35
CA PHE A 204 -24.47 -2.51 6.41
C PHE A 204 -25.67 -2.94 7.28
N ALA A 205 -26.86 -3.12 6.69
CA ALA A 205 -28.08 -3.48 7.41
C ALA A 205 -27.92 -4.66 8.41
N PRO A 206 -27.15 -5.73 8.10
CA PRO A 206 -26.91 -6.79 9.06
C PRO A 206 -26.12 -6.36 10.31
N LEU A 207 -25.11 -5.47 10.17
CA LEU A 207 -24.39 -4.92 11.32
C LEU A 207 -25.23 -3.91 12.10
N GLN A 208 -26.04 -3.09 11.41
CA GLN A 208 -26.99 -2.18 12.08
C GLN A 208 -27.99 -2.95 12.95
N SER A 209 -28.48 -4.08 12.45
CA SER A 209 -29.36 -5.00 13.20
C SER A 209 -28.66 -5.61 14.42
N ALA A 210 -27.32 -5.69 14.40
CA ALA A 210 -26.48 -6.11 15.51
C ALA A 210 -26.03 -4.95 16.42
N SER A 211 -26.68 -3.78 16.33
CA SER A 211 -26.42 -2.56 17.12
C SER A 211 -25.18 -1.74 16.73
N SER A 212 -24.51 -2.06 15.61
CA SER A 212 -23.40 -1.24 15.12
C SER A 212 -23.87 0.11 14.58
N ARG A 213 -23.08 1.17 14.79
CA ARG A 213 -23.32 2.49 14.18
C ARG A 213 -22.49 2.63 12.91
N ILE A 214 -23.08 3.15 11.84
CA ILE A 214 -22.46 3.20 10.51
C ILE A 214 -22.44 4.64 10.03
N HIS A 215 -21.25 5.19 9.84
CA HIS A 215 -21.06 6.54 9.33
C HIS A 215 -20.38 6.49 7.97
N CYS A 216 -21.05 6.95 6.92
CA CYS A 216 -20.39 7.18 5.64
C CYS A 216 -19.58 8.48 5.74
N GLN A 217 -18.30 8.41 5.42
CA GLN A 217 -17.38 9.54 5.44
C GLN A 217 -16.90 9.87 4.03
N LYS A 218 -16.71 11.16 3.77
CA LYS A 218 -16.02 11.61 2.56
C LYS A 218 -14.53 11.49 2.80
N VAL A 219 -13.82 10.88 1.86
CA VAL A 219 -12.36 10.82 1.89
C VAL A 219 -11.82 12.18 1.44
N PRO A 220 -11.00 12.86 2.27
CA PRO A 220 -10.30 14.08 1.87
C PRO A 220 -9.52 13.91 0.57
N VAL A 221 -9.71 14.87 -0.33
CA VAL A 221 -8.95 15.00 -1.57
C VAL A 221 -8.37 16.40 -1.61
N GLN A 222 -7.06 16.49 -1.85
CA GLN A 222 -6.37 17.76 -2.03
C GLN A 222 -5.68 17.75 -3.39
N HIS A 223 -5.60 18.92 -4.00
CA HIS A 223 -4.80 19.12 -5.19
C HIS A 223 -4.06 20.45 -5.06
N ARG A 224 -2.76 20.42 -5.37
CA ARG A 224 -1.87 21.55 -5.25
C ARG A 224 -1.09 21.68 -6.54
N LEU A 225 -0.96 22.91 -7.02
CA LEU A 225 -0.01 23.22 -8.08
C LEU A 225 1.33 23.55 -7.42
N LEU A 226 2.33 22.73 -7.69
CA LEU A 226 3.69 22.89 -7.19
C LEU A 226 4.54 23.53 -8.28
N ARG A 227 5.35 24.51 -7.89
CA ARG A 227 6.45 24.99 -8.72
C ARG A 227 7.69 24.19 -8.35
N LEU A 228 8.08 23.28 -9.22
CA LEU A 228 9.37 22.61 -9.15
C LEU A 228 10.39 23.62 -9.68
N GLY A 229 11.40 23.95 -8.88
CA GLY A 229 12.38 25.00 -9.20
C GLY A 229 13.06 24.79 -10.57
N GLN A 230 13.80 25.81 -11.03
CA GLN A 230 14.44 25.89 -12.36
C GLN A 230 15.28 24.66 -12.77
N THR A 231 15.70 23.85 -11.80
CA THR A 231 16.48 22.62 -11.97
C THR A 231 15.64 21.36 -12.25
N LEU A 232 14.33 21.41 -11.99
CA LEU A 232 13.44 20.23 -11.87
C LEU A 232 12.31 20.18 -12.92
N ARG A 233 12.63 20.48 -14.19
CA ARG A 233 11.69 20.20 -15.29
C ARG A 233 11.25 18.74 -15.38
N ARG A 234 12.12 17.87 -14.88
CA ARG A 234 11.92 16.44 -14.79
C ARG A 234 12.31 16.04 -13.36
N PRO A 235 11.82 14.90 -12.85
CA PRO A 235 12.19 14.47 -11.51
C PRO A 235 13.72 14.38 -11.44
N PRO A 236 14.35 14.86 -10.34
CA PRO A 236 15.81 14.96 -10.23
C PRO A 236 16.52 13.61 -10.46
N PHE A 237 15.76 12.53 -10.32
CA PHE A 237 16.16 11.14 -10.36
C PHE A 237 15.82 10.43 -11.69
N GLU A 238 15.44 11.15 -12.74
CA GLU A 238 15.17 10.57 -14.07
C GLU A 238 16.35 9.73 -14.60
N ARG A 239 17.58 10.09 -14.21
CA ARG A 239 18.82 9.37 -14.57
C ARG A 239 18.79 7.94 -14.04
N LEU A 240 18.22 7.73 -12.84
CA LEU A 240 18.00 6.38 -12.27
C LEU A 240 17.13 5.52 -13.19
N VAL A 241 16.19 6.15 -13.90
CA VAL A 241 15.24 5.49 -14.78
C VAL A 241 15.80 5.28 -16.20
N LEU A 242 16.51 6.28 -16.73
CA LEU A 242 16.89 6.36 -18.16
C LEU A 242 18.30 5.84 -18.49
N GLU A 243 19.22 5.76 -17.54
CA GLU A 243 20.61 5.35 -17.82
C GLU A 243 20.73 3.83 -18.04
N PRO A 244 21.21 3.33 -19.19
CA PRO A 244 21.34 1.91 -19.47
C PRO A 244 22.36 1.28 -18.53
N TRP A 245 22.02 0.11 -18.01
CA TRP A 245 22.92 -0.69 -17.19
C TRP A 245 23.73 -1.61 -18.12
N GLN A 246 25.06 -1.55 -18.09
CA GLN A 246 25.93 -2.57 -18.70
C GLN A 246 26.20 -3.66 -17.65
N TRP A 247 25.54 -4.82 -17.78
CA TRP A 247 25.71 -6.00 -16.90
C TRP A 247 26.69 -7.03 -17.46
N SER A 248 27.65 -6.60 -18.26
CA SER A 248 28.54 -7.50 -18.97
C SER A 248 29.94 -6.92 -19.07
N ASP A 249 30.75 -7.14 -18.03
CA ASP A 249 32.09 -7.72 -18.26
C ASP A 249 32.55 -8.49 -17.01
N PRO A 250 33.03 -9.75 -17.14
CA PRO A 250 33.34 -10.62 -16.02
C PRO A 250 34.84 -10.54 -15.70
N GLN A 251 35.22 -9.87 -14.62
CA GLN A 251 36.37 -10.22 -13.75
C GLN A 251 36.60 -9.13 -12.69
N ASP A 252 36.26 -9.44 -11.43
CA ASP A 252 36.69 -8.89 -10.13
C ASP A 252 36.75 -7.37 -9.84
N GLN A 253 36.87 -6.48 -10.81
CA GLN A 253 36.64 -5.03 -10.62
C GLN A 253 35.16 -4.66 -10.71
N ALA A 254 34.37 -5.48 -11.41
CA ALA A 254 32.92 -5.34 -11.53
C ALA A 254 32.20 -5.45 -10.18
N ALA A 255 32.67 -6.28 -9.24
CA ALA A 255 32.02 -6.44 -7.93
C ALA A 255 32.17 -5.20 -7.03
N LYS A 256 33.37 -4.58 -7.00
CA LYS A 256 33.59 -3.33 -6.26
C LYS A 256 32.95 -2.12 -6.93
N ALA A 257 32.94 -2.08 -8.27
CA ALA A 257 32.20 -1.07 -9.03
C ALA A 257 30.68 -1.21 -8.85
N ALA A 258 30.15 -2.44 -8.88
CA ALA A 258 28.75 -2.75 -8.62
C ALA A 258 28.35 -2.43 -7.17
N ALA A 259 29.21 -2.72 -6.18
CA ALA A 259 28.94 -2.39 -4.78
C ALA A 259 28.94 -0.88 -4.52
N ARG A 260 29.91 -0.13 -5.07
CA ARG A 260 29.94 1.34 -4.96
C ARG A 260 28.77 1.99 -5.70
N PHE A 261 28.44 1.48 -6.88
CA PHE A 261 27.28 1.95 -7.64
C PHE A 261 25.96 1.61 -6.95
N SER A 262 25.84 0.42 -6.35
CA SER A 262 24.67 0.03 -5.55
C SER A 262 24.48 0.95 -4.34
N ALA A 263 25.58 1.40 -3.72
CA ALA A 263 25.51 2.39 -2.64
C ALA A 263 25.05 3.77 -3.14
N SER A 264 25.61 4.28 -4.25
CA SER A 264 25.18 5.56 -4.82
C SER A 264 23.76 5.53 -5.38
N TYR A 265 23.34 4.38 -5.93
CA TYR A 265 21.99 4.17 -6.43
C TYR A 265 20.97 4.02 -5.30
N GLY A 266 21.37 3.35 -4.21
CA GLY A 266 20.62 3.32 -2.95
C GLY A 266 20.38 4.71 -2.40
N GLN A 267 21.45 5.50 -2.24
CA GLN A 267 21.35 6.89 -1.80
C GLN A 267 20.41 7.70 -2.69
N ALA A 268 20.55 7.62 -4.02
CA ALA A 268 19.67 8.37 -4.92
C ALA A 268 18.20 7.93 -4.85
N CYS A 269 17.92 6.67 -4.50
CA CYS A 269 16.55 6.23 -4.22
C CYS A 269 16.03 6.80 -2.89
N GLU A 270 16.87 6.85 -1.85
CA GLU A 270 16.54 7.48 -0.57
C GLU A 270 16.31 8.99 -0.74
N ASP A 271 17.18 9.69 -1.48
CA ASP A 271 17.04 11.11 -1.81
C ASP A 271 15.72 11.38 -2.57
N LEU A 272 15.27 10.46 -3.44
CA LEU A 272 13.97 10.55 -4.11
C LEU A 272 12.80 10.43 -3.12
N LEU A 273 12.90 9.55 -2.14
CA LEU A 273 11.88 9.38 -1.10
C LEU A 273 11.83 10.60 -0.18
N ASP A 274 12.98 11.14 0.21
CA ASP A 274 13.08 12.36 1.00
C ASP A 274 12.51 13.56 0.24
N TRP A 275 12.87 13.71 -1.05
CA TRP A 275 12.30 14.72 -1.94
C TRP A 275 10.78 14.66 -1.99
N LEU A 276 10.23 13.47 -2.24
CA LEU A 276 8.79 13.24 -2.27
C LEU A 276 8.15 13.53 -0.90
N GLY A 277 8.81 13.15 0.19
CA GLY A 277 8.39 13.44 1.56
C GLY A 277 8.26 14.95 1.80
N GLY A 278 9.27 15.74 1.43
CA GLY A 278 9.24 17.20 1.54
C GLY A 278 8.13 17.83 0.72
N LEU A 279 7.90 17.39 -0.53
CA LEU A 279 6.78 17.86 -1.35
C LEU A 279 5.42 17.59 -0.70
N HIS A 280 5.28 16.45 -0.03
CA HIS A 280 4.05 16.12 0.70
C HIS A 280 3.86 16.98 1.95
N LEU A 281 4.94 17.25 2.68
CA LEU A 281 4.95 17.99 3.94
C LEU A 281 5.06 19.51 3.77
N GLU A 282 5.19 20.01 2.54
CA GLU A 282 5.44 21.44 2.24
C GLU A 282 6.74 21.94 2.89
N ILE A 283 7.75 21.06 2.94
CA ILE A 283 9.09 21.41 3.41
C ILE A 283 9.92 21.72 2.18
N ASP A 284 10.51 22.92 2.15
CA ASP A 284 11.51 23.30 1.16
C ASP A 284 12.74 22.41 1.36
N ILE A 285 12.99 21.51 0.41
CA ILE A 285 14.21 20.71 0.39
C ILE A 285 15.26 21.52 -0.37
N PRO A 286 16.38 21.92 0.28
CA PRO A 286 17.41 22.70 -0.37
C PRO A 286 17.91 22.01 -1.64
N GLU A 287 17.95 22.73 -2.76
CA GLU A 287 18.42 22.19 -4.05
C GLU A 287 19.85 21.63 -3.99
N GLY A 288 20.65 22.07 -3.02
CA GLY A 288 22.02 21.61 -2.78
C GLY A 288 22.13 20.15 -2.33
N ASP A 289 21.07 19.58 -1.75
CA ASP A 289 21.07 18.23 -1.19
C ASP A 289 20.62 17.15 -2.21
N LEU A 290 20.02 17.54 -3.34
CA LEU A 290 19.45 16.61 -4.34
C LEU A 290 20.44 16.18 -5.45
N GLY A 291 21.73 16.43 -5.25
CA GLY A 291 22.76 16.21 -6.26
C GLY A 291 22.67 17.27 -7.37
N GLN A 292 23.75 18.02 -7.58
CA GLN A 292 23.78 19.13 -8.55
C GLN A 292 23.54 18.64 -9.98
N VAL A 293 22.30 18.71 -10.47
CA VAL A 293 21.98 18.70 -11.90
C VAL A 293 21.37 20.07 -12.22
N SER A 294 22.25 21.04 -12.45
CA SER A 294 21.85 22.34 -12.97
C SER A 294 21.42 22.20 -14.44
N ASN A 295 20.12 22.05 -14.66
CA ASN A 295 19.55 22.34 -15.98
C ASN A 295 19.15 23.83 -16.01
N PRO A 296 19.73 24.65 -16.88
CA PRO A 296 19.24 26.00 -17.10
C PRO A 296 17.89 25.89 -17.85
N GLY A 297 16.78 26.05 -17.14
CA GLY A 297 15.43 25.96 -17.69
C GLY A 297 14.39 26.71 -16.86
N MET A 298 13.26 27.03 -17.49
CA MET A 298 12.11 27.65 -16.83
C MET A 298 11.56 26.75 -15.71
N ASP A 299 11.01 27.36 -14.66
CA ASP A 299 10.28 26.66 -13.59
C ASP A 299 9.27 25.69 -14.20
N THR A 300 9.11 24.52 -13.59
CA THR A 300 8.14 23.52 -14.04
C THR A 300 7.00 23.38 -13.07
N GLU A 301 5.77 23.46 -13.56
CA GLU A 301 4.58 23.26 -12.76
C GLU A 301 4.16 21.79 -12.76
N ALA A 302 3.97 21.26 -11.56
CA ALA A 302 3.48 19.91 -11.35
C ALA A 302 2.24 19.92 -10.46
N LEU A 303 1.23 19.16 -10.85
CA LEU A 303 0.05 18.90 -10.05
C LEU A 303 0.35 17.78 -9.07
N LEU A 304 0.31 18.10 -7.77
CA LEU A 304 0.25 17.11 -6.70
C LEU A 304 -1.20 16.92 -6.28
N TRP A 305 -1.74 15.76 -6.62
CA TRP A 305 -3.05 15.30 -6.17
C TRP A 305 -2.89 14.25 -5.07
N THR A 306 -3.67 14.37 -4.00
CA THR A 306 -3.67 13.42 -2.89
C THR A 306 -5.08 13.04 -2.49
N MET A 307 -5.24 11.80 -2.06
CA MET A 307 -6.45 11.28 -1.42
C MET A 307 -6.01 10.46 -0.20
N GLY A 308 -6.65 10.64 0.95
CA GLY A 308 -6.25 9.90 2.14
C GLY A 308 -7.05 10.25 3.39
N GLU A 309 -6.49 9.97 4.56
CA GLU A 309 -7.13 10.10 5.88
C GLU A 309 -8.29 9.12 6.13
N SER A 310 -8.42 8.13 5.25
CA SER A 310 -9.33 6.99 5.37
C SER A 310 -8.78 5.80 4.58
N LEU A 311 -9.38 4.62 4.72
CA LEU A 311 -9.00 3.46 3.93
C LEU A 311 -9.42 3.59 2.46
N LEU A 312 -8.48 3.28 1.58
CA LEU A 312 -8.63 3.28 0.13
C LEU A 312 -8.55 1.84 -0.39
N GLY A 313 -9.44 1.51 -1.33
CA GLY A 313 -9.48 0.20 -1.96
C GLY A 313 -8.54 0.05 -3.16
N PRO A 314 -8.16 -1.20 -3.52
CA PRO A 314 -7.41 -1.51 -4.73
C PRO A 314 -7.97 -0.85 -5.99
N SER A 315 -9.30 -0.82 -6.14
CA SER A 315 -9.94 -0.23 -7.31
C SER A 315 -9.66 1.27 -7.46
N GLN A 316 -9.56 2.02 -6.36
CA GLN A 316 -9.21 3.45 -6.40
C GLN A 316 -7.76 3.66 -6.83
N ILE A 317 -6.85 2.81 -6.37
CA ILE A 317 -5.43 2.83 -6.74
C ILE A 317 -5.27 2.48 -8.22
N GLN A 318 -5.95 1.42 -8.67
CA GLN A 318 -5.95 0.99 -10.07
C GLN A 318 -6.54 2.07 -10.99
N HIS A 319 -7.62 2.73 -10.56
CA HIS A 319 -8.21 3.84 -11.29
C HIS A 319 -7.22 5.00 -11.43
N ALA A 320 -6.60 5.45 -10.33
CA ALA A 320 -5.59 6.50 -10.39
C ALA A 320 -4.41 6.13 -11.30
N LEU A 321 -3.96 4.86 -11.27
CA LEU A 321 -2.95 4.37 -12.20
C LEU A 321 -3.40 4.45 -13.67
N GLN A 322 -4.65 4.10 -13.99
CA GLN A 322 -5.15 4.25 -15.36
C GLN A 322 -5.22 5.72 -15.78
N VAL A 323 -5.56 6.63 -14.88
CA VAL A 323 -5.51 8.08 -15.14
C VAL A 323 -4.07 8.52 -15.43
N CYS A 324 -3.10 8.09 -14.63
CA CYS A 324 -1.68 8.36 -14.89
C CYS A 324 -1.22 7.80 -16.24
N LYS A 325 -1.58 6.56 -16.58
CA LYS A 325 -1.26 5.95 -17.88
C LYS A 325 -1.90 6.72 -19.04
N SER A 326 -3.13 7.23 -18.86
CA SER A 326 -3.82 8.06 -19.85
C SER A 326 -3.12 9.41 -20.03
N ALA A 327 -2.79 10.11 -18.95
CA ALA A 327 -2.02 11.36 -18.98
C ALA A 327 -0.67 11.16 -19.68
N PHE A 328 0.01 10.06 -19.33
CA PHE A 328 1.27 9.69 -19.93
C PHE A 328 1.11 9.47 -21.44
N ALA A 329 0.10 8.70 -21.89
CA ALA A 329 -0.21 8.51 -23.30
C ALA A 329 -0.52 9.82 -24.04
N LYS A 330 -1.16 10.80 -23.37
CA LYS A 330 -1.40 12.17 -23.83
C LYS A 330 -0.16 13.10 -23.76
N GLN A 331 1.05 12.53 -23.78
CA GLN A 331 2.34 13.22 -23.83
C GLN A 331 2.86 13.83 -22.52
N ALA A 332 2.30 13.50 -21.35
CA ALA A 332 2.97 13.88 -20.09
C ALA A 332 4.40 13.28 -20.06
N GLU A 333 5.40 14.10 -19.72
CA GLU A 333 6.82 13.72 -19.78
C GLU A 333 7.20 12.65 -18.73
N TRP A 334 6.48 12.61 -17.62
CA TRP A 334 6.65 11.68 -16.51
C TRP A 334 5.39 11.64 -15.64
N PHE A 335 5.29 10.67 -14.75
CA PHE A 335 4.33 10.69 -13.64
C PHE A 335 4.91 9.93 -12.45
N LEU A 336 4.48 10.30 -11.26
CA LEU A 336 4.77 9.57 -10.04
C LEU A 336 3.47 9.24 -9.32
N LEU A 337 3.28 7.96 -9.00
CA LEU A 337 2.12 7.44 -8.26
C LEU A 337 2.64 6.80 -6.97
N SER A 338 2.10 7.21 -5.83
CA SER A 338 2.52 6.70 -4.54
C SER A 338 1.35 6.20 -3.72
N ILE A 339 1.56 5.10 -3.01
CA ILE A 339 0.62 4.55 -2.05
C ILE A 339 1.29 4.39 -0.69
N TRP A 340 0.55 4.70 0.36
CA TRP A 340 0.94 4.47 1.74
C TRP A 340 -0.09 3.57 2.40
N GLY A 341 0.38 2.44 2.92
CA GLY A 341 -0.37 1.56 3.79
C GLY A 341 -0.61 2.17 5.17
N ALA A 342 -1.57 1.64 5.90
CA ALA A 342 -1.75 1.98 7.31
C ALA A 342 -0.59 1.40 8.16
N GLU A 343 0.02 2.22 9.01
CA GLU A 343 1.16 1.84 9.86
C GLU A 343 0.84 0.68 10.81
N ASP A 344 -0.38 0.63 11.32
CA ASP A 344 -0.87 -0.35 12.28
C ASP A 344 -1.53 -1.56 11.62
N ALA A 345 -1.50 -1.66 10.29
CA ALA A 345 -2.06 -2.80 9.57
C ALA A 345 -1.35 -4.10 9.98
N PRO A 346 -2.10 -5.17 10.33
CA PRO A 346 -1.52 -6.47 10.73
C PRO A 346 -0.91 -7.26 9.55
N ILE A 347 -1.05 -6.77 8.31
CA ILE A 347 -0.62 -7.40 7.06
C ILE A 347 -0.23 -6.31 6.03
N SER A 348 0.83 -6.54 5.27
CA SER A 348 1.34 -5.61 4.23
C SER A 348 0.66 -5.83 2.87
N HIS A 349 0.95 -4.97 1.89
CA HIS A 349 0.48 -5.16 0.51
C HIS A 349 1.03 -6.44 -0.16
N HIS A 350 2.10 -7.01 0.40
CA HIS A 350 2.67 -8.30 -0.03
C HIS A 350 1.98 -9.51 0.57
N GLY A 351 1.01 -9.30 1.47
CA GLY A 351 0.34 -10.38 2.21
C GLY A 351 1.18 -10.97 3.34
N GLY A 352 2.36 -10.41 3.61
CA GLY A 352 3.19 -10.76 4.74
C GLY A 352 2.69 -10.12 6.03
N ALA A 353 2.98 -10.74 7.18
CA ALA A 353 2.66 -10.14 8.47
C ALA A 353 3.38 -8.78 8.61
N HIS A 354 2.61 -7.79 9.01
CA HIS A 354 3.03 -6.40 9.15
C HIS A 354 2.47 -5.88 10.47
N GLY A 355 3.04 -4.84 11.03
CA GLY A 355 2.47 -4.18 12.19
C GLY A 355 3.29 -2.98 12.55
N PHE A 356 3.00 -2.38 13.69
CA PHE A 356 3.85 -1.32 14.24
C PHE A 356 5.21 -1.92 14.63
N ASP A 357 6.14 -1.93 13.69
CA ASP A 357 7.56 -2.22 13.86
C ASP A 357 8.38 -0.95 13.63
N THR A 358 9.71 -1.06 13.69
CA THR A 358 10.61 0.08 13.49
C THR A 358 10.68 0.56 12.03
N THR A 359 10.04 -0.14 11.09
CA THR A 359 10.10 0.16 9.64
C THR A 359 8.88 0.96 9.14
N GLY A 360 7.85 1.12 9.96
CA GLY A 360 6.71 2.00 9.67
C GLY A 360 5.65 1.36 8.76
N ALA A 361 4.92 2.19 8.02
CA ALA A 361 3.92 1.73 7.06
C ALA A 361 4.56 1.15 5.80
N HIS A 362 3.84 0.24 5.13
CA HIS A 362 4.26 -0.23 3.81
C HIS A 362 4.00 0.85 2.76
N HIS A 363 5.00 1.17 1.95
CA HIS A 363 4.90 2.20 0.90
C HIS A 363 5.29 1.65 -0.46
N ALA A 364 4.70 2.18 -1.54
CA ALA A 364 5.17 1.91 -2.88
C ALA A 364 5.06 3.16 -3.77
N HIS A 365 6.09 3.40 -4.57
CA HIS A 365 6.27 4.55 -5.41
C HIS A 365 6.60 4.10 -6.83
N LEU A 366 5.75 4.42 -7.77
CA LEU A 366 5.93 4.16 -9.19
C LEU A 366 6.27 5.48 -9.88
N LEU A 367 7.48 5.57 -10.43
CA LEU A 367 7.93 6.66 -11.28
C LEU A 367 8.04 6.16 -12.72
N CYS A 368 7.37 6.83 -13.66
CA CYS A 368 7.49 6.55 -15.09
C CYS A 368 7.96 7.79 -15.83
N VAL A 369 8.89 7.61 -16.78
CA VAL A 369 9.60 8.71 -17.46
C VAL A 369 9.71 8.39 -18.95
N ARG A 370 9.36 9.37 -19.81
CA ARG A 370 9.59 9.28 -21.27
C ARG A 370 11.08 9.45 -21.60
N GLY A 371 11.60 8.74 -22.59
CA GLY A 371 12.99 8.91 -23.00
C GLY A 371 13.30 10.29 -23.59
N ARG A 372 14.60 10.60 -23.73
CA ARG A 372 15.11 11.93 -24.13
C ARG A 372 15.60 12.03 -25.59
N SER A 373 15.70 10.93 -26.34
CA SER A 373 16.16 10.97 -27.74
C SER A 373 15.33 10.07 -28.65
N GLU A 374 15.42 10.34 -29.95
CA GLU A 374 14.83 9.56 -31.05
C GLU A 374 15.28 8.07 -31.02
N GLU A 375 16.41 7.76 -30.37
CA GLU A 375 16.91 6.38 -30.23
C GLU A 375 16.38 5.65 -28.96
N ARG A 376 15.72 6.37 -28.04
CA ARG A 376 15.20 5.84 -26.76
C ARG A 376 13.77 6.30 -26.49
N GLU A 377 12.90 6.27 -27.49
CA GLU A 377 11.49 6.67 -27.32
C GLU A 377 10.74 5.80 -26.31
N ASP A 378 11.19 4.56 -26.07
CA ASP A 378 10.52 3.61 -25.18
C ASP A 378 10.46 4.12 -23.74
N PRO A 379 9.26 4.36 -23.20
CA PRO A 379 9.11 4.82 -21.84
C PRO A 379 9.64 3.79 -20.83
N ARG A 380 10.23 4.31 -19.75
CA ARG A 380 10.85 3.51 -18.69
C ARG A 380 10.15 3.74 -17.36
N GLY A 381 10.24 2.75 -16.49
CA GLY A 381 9.65 2.80 -15.16
C GLY A 381 10.67 2.44 -14.07
N LEU A 382 10.43 2.98 -12.89
CA LEU A 382 11.07 2.68 -11.63
C LEU A 382 9.97 2.45 -10.60
N LEU A 383 10.03 1.31 -9.91
CA LEU A 383 9.19 0.98 -8.77
C LEU A 383 10.10 0.87 -7.55
N ILE A 384 9.83 1.67 -6.53
CA ILE A 384 10.41 1.55 -5.20
C ILE A 384 9.29 1.07 -4.30
N GLU A 385 9.46 -0.06 -3.64
CA GLU A 385 8.46 -0.62 -2.74
C GLU A 385 9.12 -1.01 -1.42
N GLY A 386 8.42 -0.79 -0.31
CA GLY A 386 8.86 -1.29 0.98
C GLY A 386 9.08 -2.80 0.89
N VAL A 387 10.22 -3.26 1.40
CA VAL A 387 10.41 -4.68 1.66
C VAL A 387 9.55 -5.01 2.85
N ASN A 388 8.91 -6.17 2.80
CA ASN A 388 8.27 -6.71 3.99
C ASN A 388 9.33 -6.76 5.12
N ALA A 389 9.04 -6.25 6.30
CA ALA A 389 9.99 -6.22 7.42
C ALA A 389 10.63 -7.59 7.75
N LEU A 390 9.98 -8.67 7.32
CA LEU A 390 10.47 -10.04 7.42
C LEU A 390 11.54 -10.42 6.40
N ASP A 391 11.45 -9.85 5.20
CA ASP A 391 12.38 -10.11 4.10
C ASP A 391 13.60 -9.17 4.17
N SER A 392 13.49 -8.01 4.83
CA SER A 392 14.62 -7.08 5.06
C SER A 392 15.53 -7.47 6.22
N ALA A 393 15.14 -8.47 7.01
CA ALA A 393 15.86 -8.98 8.18
C ALA A 393 16.43 -10.41 7.97
N ALA A 394 16.50 -10.86 6.72
CA ALA A 394 17.14 -12.10 6.27
C ALA A 394 18.42 -11.74 5.50
#